data_AF-A0A0V0ZYH7-F1
#
_entry.id   AF-A0A0V0ZYH7-F1
#
_cell.length_a   1.000
_cell.length_b   1.000
_cell.length_c   1.000
_cell.angle_alpha   90.00
_cell.angle_beta   90.00
_cell.angle_gamma   90.00
#
_symmetry.space_group_name_H-M   'P 1'
#
loop_
_entity.id
_entity.type
_entity.pdbx_description
1 polymer ?
#
loop_
_entity_poly.entity_id
_entity_poly.type
_entity_poly.pdbx_seq_one_letter_code
_entity_poly.pdbx_strand_id
1 'polypeptide(L)'
;MEKSNTSDNTSDNDKVENEEEKIVEDVAKQCFPPLPDVTYSYSNPTPKLSNSCGGSDTASDETIRSIPSLSSRREKVPLLARMSDSSITHCSFPGDTVYNDMFQQAEEAIEAGVYPKRIAQGSSGSYFVRNVKGEIIGVFKPKNEEPYGHMNPKWLKWMQRVCCPCCFGRSCLPLNQGYLSEAAASLVDEKLQLHVVPKTKVVRLAAPTFNYSRIDHAKAQTKQRIMEKYPNIGRHFHRLGLPRKIGSLQTFVSGYKDANCWLAQFEQEPLSEAAKVQFQRQFERLVILDYIIRNTDRGSDNWLIKYVPEDQVNGEQMVNVECDDKESSSLIKIAAIDNGLAFPLKHPDEWRAYPFHWAWLKQAREPFSDETRRLILPRIDDLDFVMELCDDLKKLFETDQGFDPQIFEKQMSVLRGQILNLCQALKESKSPLQLVQMPPMIIEKTKEHVRSKTRARWDSFKQIQMSLPQEHSDVVVIDDAYLRENGYAVAVLEKALMEKCSYIVIEPTVLANQAKCSISIGNFLHRTAVLLGSATVIIVCYFPNLPIVWGTTCGTSVVSCALYWCGWSRDPCSHYQVETDKQKLEEMWKKNSLSFLINPVVLRYQNDRPRRTFQMLIVVASTTFVVLKCFKLL
;
A
#
# COMPACT_ATOMS: atom_id res chain seq x y z
N MET A 1 -16.56 -36.58 -46.33
CA MET A 1 -15.24 -36.12 -46.82
C MET A 1 -15.26 -34.60 -46.63
N GLU A 2 -14.48 -33.95 -45.79
CA GLU A 2 -13.25 -34.25 -45.05
C GLU A 2 -13.30 -33.53 -43.69
N LYS A 3 -12.71 -34.15 -42.66
CA LYS A 3 -12.49 -33.56 -41.33
C LYS A 3 -11.25 -32.67 -41.38
N SER A 4 -11.28 -31.51 -40.73
CA SER A 4 -10.06 -30.92 -40.14
C SER A 4 -10.39 -30.36 -38.75
N ASN A 5 -9.61 -30.83 -37.76
CA ASN A 5 -9.67 -30.48 -36.35
C ASN A 5 -8.78 -29.27 -36.09
N THR A 6 -9.18 -28.36 -35.18
CA THR A 6 -8.24 -27.67 -34.28
C THR A 6 -8.95 -27.18 -33.02
N SER A 7 -8.26 -27.30 -31.90
CA SER A 7 -8.73 -27.41 -30.51
C SER A 7 -8.67 -26.12 -29.69
N ASP A 8 -9.46 -26.10 -28.60
CA ASP A 8 -9.57 -25.08 -27.55
C ASP A 8 -8.26 -24.86 -26.76
N ASN A 9 -7.70 -23.64 -26.77
CA ASN A 9 -6.44 -23.28 -26.10
C ASN A 9 -6.61 -22.23 -24.98
N THR A 10 -7.40 -22.55 -23.96
CA THR A 10 -7.43 -21.79 -22.69
C THR A 10 -7.22 -22.64 -21.45
N SER A 11 -6.91 -23.95 -21.60
CA SER A 11 -6.55 -24.83 -20.48
C SER A 11 -5.06 -25.16 -20.38
N ASP A 12 -4.25 -24.70 -21.34
CA ASP A 12 -2.96 -25.33 -21.61
C ASP A 12 -1.78 -24.65 -20.92
N ASN A 13 -1.81 -23.35 -20.62
CA ASN A 13 -0.68 -22.69 -19.94
C ASN A 13 -0.60 -23.00 -18.44
N ASP A 14 -1.74 -23.04 -17.73
CA ASP A 14 -1.77 -23.51 -16.33
C ASP A 14 -1.47 -25.01 -16.24
N LYS A 15 -1.75 -25.79 -17.30
CA LYS A 15 -1.33 -27.20 -17.39
C LYS A 15 0.16 -27.34 -17.67
N VAL A 16 0.74 -26.50 -18.53
CA VAL A 16 2.17 -26.52 -18.88
C VAL A 16 3.04 -26.09 -17.70
N GLU A 17 2.64 -25.07 -16.94
CA GLU A 17 3.38 -24.67 -15.72
C GLU A 17 3.28 -25.76 -14.62
N ASN A 18 2.11 -26.38 -14.47
CA ASN A 18 1.93 -27.54 -13.59
C ASN A 18 2.66 -28.81 -14.08
N GLU A 19 2.79 -29.02 -15.39
CA GLU A 19 3.58 -30.12 -15.98
C GLU A 19 5.08 -29.91 -15.80
N GLU A 20 5.59 -28.68 -16.00
CA GLU A 20 6.98 -28.34 -15.70
C GLU A 20 7.30 -28.56 -14.21
N GLU A 21 6.40 -28.17 -13.30
CA GLU A 21 6.56 -28.41 -11.87
C GLU A 21 6.54 -29.91 -11.53
N LYS A 22 5.66 -30.69 -12.16
CA LYS A 22 5.58 -32.14 -11.98
C LYS A 22 6.84 -32.86 -12.48
N ILE A 23 7.39 -32.46 -13.63
CA ILE A 23 8.64 -33.00 -14.18
C ILE A 23 9.81 -32.70 -13.24
N VAL A 24 9.90 -31.49 -12.69
CA VAL A 24 10.94 -31.12 -11.71
C VAL A 24 10.80 -31.94 -10.42
N GLU A 25 9.57 -32.17 -9.95
CA GLU A 25 9.30 -32.93 -8.74
C GLU A 25 9.58 -34.45 -8.92
N ASP A 26 9.25 -35.02 -10.08
CA ASP A 26 9.50 -36.43 -10.41
C ASP A 26 11.01 -36.71 -10.59
N VAL A 27 11.76 -35.77 -11.18
CA VAL A 27 13.23 -35.87 -11.29
C VAL A 27 13.90 -35.70 -9.91
N ALA A 28 13.36 -34.83 -9.04
CA ALA A 28 13.86 -34.67 -7.67
C ALA A 28 13.65 -35.95 -6.83
N LYS A 29 12.50 -36.63 -6.98
CA LYS A 29 12.21 -37.92 -6.32
C LYS A 29 13.13 -39.06 -6.79
N GLN A 30 13.62 -39.02 -8.03
CA GLN A 30 14.60 -40.00 -8.52
C GLN A 30 16.03 -39.77 -8.02
N CYS A 31 16.41 -38.52 -7.71
CA CYS A 31 17.78 -38.19 -7.29
C CYS A 31 18.01 -38.22 -5.77
N PHE A 32 16.94 -38.19 -4.97
CA PHE A 32 17.02 -38.24 -3.50
C PHE A 32 16.01 -39.27 -2.97
N PRO A 33 16.41 -40.53 -2.71
CA PRO A 33 15.53 -41.48 -2.05
C PRO A 33 15.24 -41.00 -0.61
N PRO A 34 14.00 -41.17 -0.10
CA PRO A 34 13.69 -40.81 1.28
C PRO A 34 14.53 -41.66 2.24
N LEU A 35 15.04 -41.01 3.30
CA LEU A 35 15.63 -41.72 4.45
C LEU A 35 14.56 -42.66 5.05
N PRO A 36 14.94 -43.84 5.57
CA PRO A 36 13.97 -44.82 6.05
C PRO A 36 13.13 -44.28 7.22
N ASP A 37 11.81 -44.43 7.09
CA ASP A 37 10.81 -44.04 8.08
C ASP A 37 10.97 -44.83 9.39
N VAL A 38 11.38 -44.15 10.46
CA VAL A 38 11.19 -44.64 11.83
C VAL A 38 9.76 -44.29 12.25
N THR A 39 8.86 -45.28 12.15
CA THR A 39 7.46 -45.14 12.56
C THR A 39 7.33 -45.33 14.07
N TYR A 40 6.96 -44.27 14.80
CA TYR A 40 6.38 -44.37 16.13
C TYR A 40 4.86 -44.49 16.00
N SER A 41 4.32 -45.62 16.44
CA SER A 41 2.88 -45.87 16.53
C SER A 41 2.27 -45.19 17.76
N TYR A 42 1.26 -44.36 17.56
CA TYR A 42 0.25 -44.09 18.59
C TYR A 42 -1.15 -44.28 18.00
N SER A 43 -1.78 -45.34 18.49
CA SER A 43 -3.21 -45.64 18.37
C SER A 43 -4.03 -44.73 19.28
N ASN A 44 -5.18 -44.24 18.80
CA ASN A 44 -6.41 -44.23 19.58
C ASN A 44 -7.67 -43.99 18.72
N PRO A 45 -8.85 -44.45 19.17
CA PRO A 45 -9.88 -45.03 18.31
C PRO A 45 -11.14 -44.16 18.17
N THR A 46 -11.85 -44.36 17.05
CA THR A 46 -13.25 -43.92 16.85
C THR A 46 -14.21 -45.10 17.10
N PRO A 47 -15.34 -44.91 17.80
CA PRO A 47 -16.37 -45.94 17.93
C PRO A 47 -17.38 -45.91 16.77
N LYS A 48 -17.79 -47.12 16.36
CA LYS A 48 -18.91 -47.42 15.44
C LYS A 48 -20.16 -47.77 16.26
N LEU A 49 -21.36 -47.59 15.69
CA LEU A 49 -22.60 -48.40 15.86
C LEU A 49 -23.60 -47.88 14.79
N SER A 50 -23.93 -48.57 13.68
CA SER A 50 -24.75 -49.76 13.41
C SER A 50 -26.29 -49.57 13.39
N ASN A 51 -26.87 -49.95 12.24
CA ASN A 51 -28.25 -50.09 11.74
C ASN A 51 -29.39 -50.49 12.72
N SER A 52 -30.65 -50.09 12.43
CA SER A 52 -31.69 -50.91 11.73
C SER A 52 -33.18 -50.62 12.12
N CYS A 53 -34.05 -50.52 11.08
CA CYS A 53 -35.46 -50.98 10.89
C CYS A 53 -36.73 -50.41 11.58
N GLY A 54 -37.77 -50.19 10.73
CA GLY A 54 -39.24 -50.39 10.93
C GLY A 54 -40.09 -49.11 11.00
N GLY A 55 -41.25 -48.88 10.35
CA GLY A 55 -42.14 -49.58 9.39
C GLY A 55 -43.42 -48.73 9.11
N SER A 56 -44.15 -49.00 7.98
CA SER A 56 -45.61 -48.85 7.67
C SER A 56 -46.45 -47.62 8.13
N ASP A 57 -47.50 -47.07 7.50
CA ASP A 57 -48.31 -47.27 6.27
C ASP A 57 -49.32 -46.09 6.10
N THR A 58 -49.95 -45.99 4.90
CA THR A 58 -51.31 -45.46 4.55
C THR A 58 -51.54 -44.08 3.87
N ALA A 59 -52.04 -44.16 2.61
CA ALA A 59 -53.17 -43.46 1.90
C ALA A 59 -53.24 -41.90 1.82
N SER A 60 -53.67 -41.20 0.74
CA SER A 60 -54.43 -41.47 -0.50
C SER A 60 -54.47 -40.21 -1.43
N ASP A 61 -54.57 -40.41 -2.77
CA ASP A 61 -55.21 -39.62 -3.88
C ASP A 61 -55.12 -38.07 -3.96
N GLU A 62 -55.10 -37.33 -5.08
CA GLU A 62 -55.16 -37.42 -6.56
C GLU A 62 -54.60 -36.02 -7.02
N THR A 63 -54.03 -35.71 -8.19
CA THR A 63 -54.61 -35.66 -9.55
C THR A 63 -53.51 -35.29 -10.57
N ILE A 64 -53.60 -35.83 -11.79
CA ILE A 64 -52.66 -35.67 -12.92
C ILE A 64 -53.04 -34.49 -13.84
N ARG A 65 -52.06 -33.68 -14.30
CA ARG A 65 -52.07 -32.99 -15.62
C ARG A 65 -50.65 -32.79 -16.22
N SER A 66 -50.34 -33.65 -17.21
CA SER A 66 -49.62 -33.45 -18.50
C SER A 66 -48.60 -32.29 -18.73
N ILE A 67 -47.30 -32.66 -18.89
CA ILE A 67 -46.30 -32.47 -20.01
C ILE A 67 -46.28 -31.11 -20.79
N PRO A 68 -45.13 -30.46 -21.16
CA PRO A 68 -43.87 -31.04 -21.70
C PRO A 68 -42.49 -30.48 -21.25
N SER A 69 -41.48 -31.26 -21.61
CA SER A 69 -40.02 -31.04 -21.54
C SER A 69 -39.44 -30.01 -22.54
N LEU A 70 -38.19 -29.62 -22.27
CA LEU A 70 -37.15 -29.02 -23.14
C LEU A 70 -37.21 -27.50 -23.40
N SER A 71 -36.29 -26.76 -22.77
CA SER A 71 -35.07 -26.24 -23.43
C SER A 71 -34.44 -25.10 -22.61
N SER A 72 -33.14 -25.22 -22.35
CA SER A 72 -32.29 -24.19 -21.76
C SER A 72 -32.12 -23.05 -22.76
N ARG A 73 -32.68 -21.87 -22.43
CA ARG A 73 -32.48 -20.62 -23.18
C ARG A 73 -31.44 -19.77 -22.43
N ARG A 74 -30.18 -19.83 -22.86
CA ARG A 74 -29.13 -18.84 -22.55
C ARG A 74 -29.29 -17.67 -23.53
N GLU A 75 -29.62 -16.49 -23.02
CA GLU A 75 -29.59 -15.26 -23.81
C GLU A 75 -28.17 -14.68 -23.88
N LYS A 76 -27.83 -14.22 -25.08
CA LYS A 76 -26.52 -13.69 -25.49
C LYS A 76 -26.50 -12.16 -25.33
N VAL A 77 -25.42 -11.63 -24.77
CA VAL A 77 -25.03 -10.21 -24.82
C VAL A 77 -23.53 -10.16 -25.18
N PRO A 78 -23.05 -9.25 -26.05
CA PRO A 78 -21.85 -9.45 -26.85
C PRO A 78 -20.55 -9.21 -26.08
N LEU A 79 -19.61 -10.16 -26.21
CA LEU A 79 -18.26 -10.08 -25.66
C LEU A 79 -17.40 -9.18 -26.56
N LEU A 80 -17.09 -7.99 -26.05
CA LEU A 80 -16.02 -7.13 -26.54
C LEU A 80 -14.69 -7.89 -26.55
N ALA A 81 -13.92 -7.68 -27.62
CA ALA A 81 -12.62 -8.26 -27.88
C ALA A 81 -11.66 -8.10 -26.70
N ARG A 82 -11.14 -9.23 -26.18
CA ARG A 82 -10.11 -9.24 -25.15
C ARG A 82 -8.75 -9.36 -25.83
N MET A 83 -7.97 -8.29 -25.76
CA MET A 83 -6.58 -8.24 -26.22
C MET A 83 -5.75 -9.29 -25.48
N SER A 84 -4.92 -10.00 -26.25
CA SER A 84 -4.13 -11.16 -25.85
C SER A 84 -2.94 -10.81 -24.95
N ASP A 85 -2.71 -11.62 -23.91
CA ASP A 85 -1.58 -11.64 -22.98
C ASP A 85 -0.22 -12.04 -23.62
N SER A 86 -0.08 -11.96 -24.94
CA SER A 86 1.17 -12.22 -25.67
C SER A 86 2.11 -11.02 -25.74
N SER A 87 1.74 -9.87 -25.18
CA SER A 87 2.47 -8.59 -25.34
C SER A 87 3.41 -8.22 -24.18
N ILE A 88 3.45 -8.98 -23.07
CA ILE A 88 4.16 -8.56 -21.83
C ILE A 88 5.51 -9.30 -21.63
N THR A 89 5.93 -10.17 -22.54
CA THR A 89 7.29 -10.75 -22.53
C THR A 89 8.35 -9.76 -23.04
N HIS A 90 7.96 -8.79 -23.86
CA HIS A 90 8.78 -7.65 -24.26
C HIS A 90 8.13 -6.35 -23.73
N CYS A 91 8.77 -5.69 -22.76
CA CYS A 91 8.39 -4.33 -22.39
C CYS A 91 8.79 -3.40 -23.56
N SER A 92 7.87 -3.16 -24.48
CA SER A 92 8.04 -2.17 -25.55
C SER A 92 7.07 -1.02 -25.31
N PHE A 93 7.58 0.21 -25.26
CA PHE A 93 6.79 1.40 -25.04
C PHE A 93 6.63 2.15 -26.37
N PRO A 94 5.52 1.96 -27.10
CA PRO A 94 5.32 2.60 -28.40
C PRO A 94 5.32 4.13 -28.23
N GLY A 95 6.09 4.82 -29.08
CA GLY A 95 6.20 6.29 -29.07
C GLY A 95 7.30 6.87 -28.17
N ASP A 96 8.09 6.04 -27.48
CA ASP A 96 9.15 6.51 -26.58
C ASP A 96 10.47 5.77 -26.82
N THR A 97 11.15 6.14 -27.90
CA THR A 97 12.42 5.52 -28.31
C THR A 97 13.50 5.69 -27.25
N VAL A 98 13.63 6.88 -26.67
CA VAL A 98 14.63 7.20 -25.65
C VAL A 98 14.49 6.29 -24.42
N TYR A 99 13.26 6.10 -23.93
CA TYR A 99 13.04 5.20 -22.80
C TYR A 99 13.27 3.74 -23.17
N ASN A 100 12.88 3.31 -24.37
CA ASN A 100 13.14 1.95 -24.86
C ASN A 100 14.65 1.67 -24.95
N ASP A 101 15.44 2.62 -25.47
CA ASP A 101 16.90 2.49 -25.57
C ASP A 101 17.54 2.39 -24.19
N MET A 102 17.09 3.19 -23.22
CA MET A 102 17.55 3.12 -21.82
C MET A 102 17.17 1.78 -21.18
N PHE A 103 15.96 1.28 -21.43
CA PHE A 103 15.53 -0.02 -20.92
C PHE A 103 16.33 -1.17 -21.55
N GLN A 104 16.59 -1.12 -22.85
CA GLN A 104 17.42 -2.09 -23.56
C GLN A 104 18.86 -2.10 -23.01
N GLN A 105 19.46 -0.92 -22.79
CA GLN A 105 20.79 -0.81 -22.15
C GLN A 105 20.83 -1.45 -20.76
N ALA A 106 19.73 -1.40 -20.00
CA ALA A 106 19.62 -2.07 -18.70
C ALA A 106 19.61 -3.60 -18.84
N GLU A 107 18.88 -4.14 -19.83
CA GLU A 107 18.84 -5.58 -20.09
C GLU A 107 20.20 -6.09 -20.56
N GLU A 108 20.82 -5.40 -21.53
CA GLU A 108 22.17 -5.73 -22.04
C GLU A 108 23.23 -5.71 -20.93
N ALA A 109 23.16 -4.73 -20.02
CA ALA A 109 24.06 -4.65 -18.88
C ALA A 109 23.92 -5.85 -17.93
N ILE A 110 22.69 -6.29 -17.66
CA ILE A 110 22.42 -7.45 -16.81
C ILE A 110 22.95 -8.73 -17.47
N GLU A 111 22.76 -8.89 -18.79
CA GLU A 111 23.28 -10.02 -19.56
C GLU A 111 24.81 -10.04 -19.59
N ALA A 112 25.45 -8.87 -19.67
CA ALA A 112 26.90 -8.69 -19.60
C ALA A 112 27.47 -8.85 -18.16
N GLY A 113 26.64 -9.15 -17.16
CA GLY A 113 27.07 -9.33 -15.77
C GLY A 113 27.22 -8.04 -14.96
N VAL A 114 26.81 -6.89 -15.50
CA VAL A 114 26.79 -5.60 -14.82
C VAL A 114 25.43 -5.43 -14.13
N TYR A 115 25.33 -5.90 -12.89
CA TYR A 115 24.05 -5.95 -12.18
C TYR A 115 23.65 -4.63 -11.49
N PRO A 116 22.34 -4.37 -11.35
CA PRO A 116 21.83 -3.28 -10.53
C PRO A 116 22.34 -3.35 -9.08
N LYS A 117 22.76 -2.21 -8.53
CA LYS A 117 23.30 -2.12 -7.17
C LYS A 117 22.27 -1.55 -6.22
N ARG A 118 22.09 -2.21 -5.07
CA ARG A 118 21.12 -1.78 -4.05
C ARG A 118 21.51 -0.42 -3.46
N ILE A 119 20.51 0.44 -3.30
CA ILE A 119 20.65 1.73 -2.61
C ILE A 119 20.59 1.48 -1.11
N ALA A 120 21.62 1.89 -0.37
CA ALA A 120 21.70 1.68 1.08
C ALA A 120 20.74 2.60 1.85
N GLN A 121 20.51 3.80 1.33
CA GLN A 121 19.61 4.82 1.85
C GLN A 121 18.16 4.56 1.39
N GLY A 122 17.17 4.89 2.24
CA GLY A 122 15.75 4.67 1.94
C GLY A 122 15.14 3.47 2.66
N SER A 123 13.82 3.31 2.61
CA SER A 123 13.06 2.39 3.48
C SER A 123 12.55 1.10 2.80
N SER A 124 12.78 0.96 1.49
CA SER A 124 12.35 -0.11 0.57
C SER A 124 13.56 -0.75 -0.14
N GLY A 125 13.33 -1.82 -0.94
CA GLY A 125 14.30 -2.31 -1.91
C GLY A 125 14.34 -1.41 -3.15
N SER A 126 15.36 -0.56 -3.27
CA SER A 126 15.61 0.29 -4.45
C SER A 126 16.99 -0.03 -5.02
N TYR A 127 17.14 0.01 -6.34
CA TYR A 127 18.36 -0.38 -7.04
C TYR A 127 18.77 0.66 -8.09
N PHE A 128 20.04 1.05 -8.11
CA PHE A 128 20.64 1.77 -9.22
C PHE A 128 20.90 0.80 -10.37
N VAL A 129 20.13 0.96 -11.45
CA VAL A 129 20.29 0.25 -12.71
C VAL A 129 21.41 0.92 -13.50
N ARG A 130 22.23 0.11 -14.18
CA ARG A 130 23.42 0.55 -14.87
C ARG A 130 23.41 0.11 -16.33
N ASN A 131 24.12 0.85 -17.18
CA ASN A 131 24.46 0.38 -18.53
C ASN A 131 25.71 -0.51 -18.51
N VAL A 132 26.11 -1.04 -19.67
CA VAL A 132 27.29 -1.90 -19.84
C VAL A 132 28.59 -1.21 -19.40
N LYS A 133 28.66 0.13 -19.51
CA LYS A 133 29.80 0.95 -19.05
C LYS A 133 29.84 1.12 -17.52
N GLY A 134 28.79 0.72 -16.82
CA GLY A 134 28.64 0.85 -15.37
C GLY A 134 28.08 2.19 -14.90
N GLU A 135 27.66 3.07 -15.80
CA GLU A 135 27.02 4.35 -15.50
C GLU A 135 25.58 4.12 -15.02
N ILE A 136 25.08 4.97 -14.13
CA ILE A 136 23.71 4.83 -13.60
C ILE A 136 22.74 5.45 -14.61
N ILE A 137 21.79 4.64 -15.07
CA ILE A 137 20.78 5.04 -16.08
C ILE A 137 19.37 5.10 -15.51
N GLY A 138 19.12 4.42 -14.38
CA GLY A 138 17.80 4.42 -13.76
C GLY A 138 17.78 3.93 -12.33
N VAL A 139 16.63 4.10 -11.69
CA VAL A 139 16.30 3.58 -10.36
C VAL A 139 15.14 2.62 -10.48
N PHE A 140 15.36 1.36 -10.10
CA PHE A 140 14.35 0.31 -10.12
C PHE A 140 13.85 -0.01 -8.72
N LYS A 141 12.52 -0.03 -8.54
CA LYS A 141 11.84 -0.36 -7.27
C LYS A 141 10.87 -1.53 -7.50
N PRO A 142 11.26 -2.79 -7.19
CA PRO A 142 10.39 -3.95 -7.38
C PRO A 142 9.24 -4.00 -6.36
N LYS A 143 8.02 -4.31 -6.84
CA LYS A 143 6.78 -4.43 -6.04
C LYS A 143 6.97 -5.30 -4.79
N ASN A 144 7.60 -6.46 -4.94
CA ASN A 144 7.71 -7.44 -3.86
C ASN A 144 8.71 -7.08 -2.74
N GLU A 145 9.51 -6.02 -2.92
CA GLU A 145 10.47 -5.50 -1.92
C GLU A 145 10.07 -4.14 -1.34
N GLU A 146 8.84 -3.70 -1.60
CA GLU A 146 8.24 -2.51 -0.97
C GLU A 146 8.09 -2.69 0.55
N PRO A 147 7.88 -1.60 1.32
CA PRO A 147 7.74 -1.66 2.79
C PRO A 147 6.75 -2.71 3.31
N TYR A 148 5.66 -2.94 2.57
CA TYR A 148 4.61 -3.92 2.88
C TYR A 148 4.69 -5.19 2.02
N GLY A 149 5.65 -5.27 1.10
CA GLY A 149 5.90 -6.46 0.28
C GLY A 149 6.30 -7.65 1.13
N HIS A 150 5.89 -8.85 0.70
CA HIS A 150 6.19 -10.10 1.42
C HIS A 150 7.71 -10.37 1.56
N MET A 151 8.54 -9.76 0.71
CA MET A 151 10.00 -9.94 0.70
C MET A 151 10.78 -8.66 1.08
N ASN A 152 10.20 -7.79 1.91
CA ASN A 152 10.95 -6.66 2.47
C ASN A 152 12.12 -7.17 3.34
N PRO A 153 13.38 -6.84 3.01
CA PRO A 153 14.55 -7.34 3.73
C PRO A 153 14.78 -6.68 5.11
N LYS A 154 13.99 -5.66 5.50
CA LYS A 154 14.16 -4.95 6.79
C LYS A 154 13.33 -5.59 7.91
N TRP A 155 13.98 -6.40 8.76
CA TRP A 155 13.43 -7.10 9.95
C TRP A 155 12.49 -6.26 10.83
N LEU A 156 12.81 -4.99 11.06
CA LEU A 156 12.05 -4.11 11.97
C LEU A 156 10.62 -3.84 11.48
N LYS A 157 10.39 -3.79 10.16
CA LYS A 157 9.05 -3.58 9.58
C LYS A 157 8.19 -4.87 9.60
N TRP A 158 8.82 -6.04 9.55
CA TRP A 158 8.13 -7.32 9.78
C TRP A 158 7.60 -7.40 11.22
N MET A 159 8.41 -7.01 12.20
CA MET A 159 7.97 -6.94 13.60
C MET A 159 6.85 -5.90 13.81
N GLN A 160 6.92 -4.75 13.15
CA GLN A 160 5.86 -3.73 13.18
C GLN A 160 4.53 -4.23 12.55
N ARG A 161 4.60 -4.99 11.45
CA ARG A 161 3.42 -5.62 10.80
C ARG A 161 2.74 -6.66 11.68
N VAL A 162 3.51 -7.43 12.45
CA VAL A 162 3.00 -8.54 13.27
C VAL A 162 2.49 -8.06 14.64
N CYS A 163 3.10 -7.02 15.23
CA CYS A 163 2.78 -6.60 16.60
C CYS A 163 1.79 -5.42 16.71
N CYS A 164 1.55 -4.62 15.66
CA CYS A 164 0.66 -3.43 15.71
C CYS A 164 -0.04 -3.12 14.36
N PRO A 165 -1.02 -3.93 13.91
CA PRO A 165 -1.65 -3.80 12.58
C PRO A 165 -2.51 -2.53 12.38
N CYS A 166 -3.00 -1.92 13.46
CA CYS A 166 -3.84 -0.70 13.45
C CYS A 166 -3.02 0.61 13.47
N CYS A 167 -1.75 0.58 13.89
CA CYS A 167 -0.94 1.79 14.08
C CYS A 167 0.17 1.98 13.03
N PHE A 168 0.50 0.99 12.21
CA PHE A 168 1.64 1.07 11.30
C PHE A 168 1.23 0.85 9.83
N GLY A 169 0.96 1.96 9.16
CA GLY A 169 0.40 2.02 7.80
C GLY A 169 -0.13 3.42 7.47
N ARG A 170 0.10 3.93 6.26
CA ARG A 170 -0.71 5.05 5.74
C ARG A 170 -2.07 4.46 5.36
N SER A 171 -3.02 4.42 6.30
CA SER A 171 -4.35 3.80 6.12
C SER A 171 -5.16 4.39 4.94
N CYS A 172 -4.79 5.59 4.49
CA CYS A 172 -5.35 6.23 3.31
C CYS A 172 -4.72 5.77 1.98
N LEU A 173 -3.67 4.94 1.97
CA LEU A 173 -3.05 4.42 0.74
C LEU A 173 -3.39 2.94 0.53
N PRO A 174 -3.58 2.50 -0.73
CA PRO A 174 -3.67 1.08 -1.02
C PRO A 174 -2.35 0.37 -0.71
N LEU A 175 -2.45 -0.90 -0.29
CA LEU A 175 -1.30 -1.71 0.07
C LEU A 175 -0.53 -2.16 -1.19
N ASN A 176 0.81 -2.07 -1.14
CA ASN A 176 1.71 -2.71 -2.12
C ASN A 176 1.51 -2.27 -3.59
N GLN A 177 1.14 -1.00 -3.79
CA GLN A 177 0.98 -0.36 -5.11
C GLN A 177 1.92 0.84 -5.29
N GLY A 178 3.03 0.90 -4.54
CA GLY A 178 3.95 2.05 -4.61
C GLY A 178 4.56 2.23 -5.99
N TYR A 179 4.94 1.14 -6.65
CA TYR A 179 5.46 1.16 -8.01
C TYR A 179 4.45 1.71 -9.05
N LEU A 180 3.15 1.48 -8.86
CA LEU A 180 2.10 2.09 -9.69
C LEU A 180 2.00 3.58 -9.42
N SER A 181 2.07 3.99 -8.16
CA SER A 181 2.06 5.40 -7.74
C SER A 181 3.22 6.17 -8.39
N GLU A 182 4.42 5.59 -8.46
CA GLU A 182 5.58 6.14 -9.16
C GLU A 182 5.34 6.34 -10.67
N ALA A 183 4.86 5.31 -11.36
CA ALA A 183 4.58 5.39 -12.79
C ALA A 183 3.41 6.34 -13.09
N ALA A 184 2.40 6.38 -12.22
CA ALA A 184 1.25 7.24 -12.34
C ALA A 184 1.59 8.72 -12.16
N ALA A 185 2.53 9.04 -11.26
CA ALA A 185 3.04 10.40 -11.12
C ALA A 185 3.72 10.87 -12.42
N SER A 186 4.52 10.01 -13.08
CA SER A 186 5.11 10.31 -14.38
C SER A 186 4.06 10.47 -15.48
N LEU A 187 2.96 9.69 -15.44
CA LEU A 187 1.85 9.81 -16.39
C LEU A 187 1.11 11.14 -16.21
N VAL A 188 0.83 11.54 -14.97
CA VAL A 188 0.20 12.83 -14.66
C VAL A 188 1.09 14.00 -15.10
N ASP A 189 2.40 13.91 -14.83
CA ASP A 189 3.39 14.90 -15.26
C ASP A 189 3.41 15.09 -16.79
N GLU A 190 3.46 14.00 -17.55
CA GLU A 190 3.49 14.02 -19.02
C GLU A 190 2.18 14.57 -19.59
N LYS A 191 1.03 14.16 -19.04
CA LYS A 191 -0.30 14.61 -19.48
C LYS A 191 -0.55 16.09 -19.20
N LEU A 192 0.03 16.63 -18.12
CA LEU A 192 -0.03 18.05 -17.76
C LEU A 192 1.12 18.89 -18.31
N GLN A 193 2.13 18.27 -18.95
CA GLN A 193 3.35 18.93 -19.45
C GLN A 193 4.11 19.70 -18.37
N LEU A 194 4.25 19.09 -17.19
CA LEU A 194 4.98 19.69 -16.07
C LEU A 194 6.50 19.53 -16.25
N HIS A 195 6.94 18.37 -16.76
CA HIS A 195 8.35 18.05 -16.99
C HIS A 195 9.21 18.17 -15.73
N VAL A 196 8.66 17.75 -14.57
CA VAL A 196 9.38 17.70 -13.29
C VAL A 196 9.61 16.27 -12.80
N VAL A 197 8.80 15.29 -13.23
CA VAL A 197 9.03 13.87 -12.87
C VAL A 197 9.96 13.24 -13.90
N PRO A 198 11.13 12.69 -13.50
CA PRO A 198 11.92 11.87 -14.41
C PRO A 198 11.11 10.68 -14.92
N LYS A 199 11.18 10.42 -16.23
CA LYS A 199 10.28 9.47 -16.88
C LYS A 199 10.31 8.11 -16.19
N THR A 200 9.14 7.64 -15.76
CA THR A 200 8.99 6.44 -14.94
C THR A 200 7.90 5.54 -15.50
N LYS A 201 8.22 4.26 -15.74
CA LYS A 201 7.25 3.26 -16.25
C LYS A 201 7.31 1.97 -15.44
N VAL A 202 6.25 1.18 -15.57
CA VAL A 202 6.19 -0.18 -15.02
C VAL A 202 6.96 -1.12 -15.95
N VAL A 203 7.98 -1.78 -15.42
CA VAL A 203 8.83 -2.72 -16.17
C VAL A 203 8.98 -4.04 -15.42
N ARG A 204 9.52 -5.05 -16.10
CA ARG A 204 9.89 -6.34 -15.51
C ARG A 204 11.37 -6.60 -15.68
N LEU A 205 12.13 -6.68 -14.59
CA LEU A 205 13.58 -6.96 -14.63
C LEU A 205 13.91 -8.21 -13.80
N ALA A 206 14.89 -9.00 -14.22
CA ALA A 206 15.48 -10.06 -13.42
C ALA A 206 16.97 -9.77 -13.26
N ALA A 207 17.48 -9.77 -12.04
CA ALA A 207 18.90 -9.62 -11.77
C ALA A 207 19.28 -10.41 -10.51
N PRO A 208 20.40 -11.14 -10.48
CA PRO A 208 20.84 -11.90 -9.30
C PRO A 208 20.98 -11.07 -8.01
N THR A 209 21.13 -9.75 -8.12
CA THR A 209 21.26 -8.82 -7.00
C THR A 209 19.93 -8.46 -6.33
N PHE A 210 18.78 -8.78 -6.94
CA PHE A 210 17.47 -8.58 -6.31
C PHE A 210 17.19 -9.62 -5.22
N ASN A 211 16.27 -9.33 -4.31
CA ASN A 211 15.96 -10.22 -3.20
C ASN A 211 14.99 -11.35 -3.60
N TYR A 212 15.48 -12.55 -3.87
CA TYR A 212 14.67 -13.72 -4.20
C TYR A 212 14.53 -14.71 -3.04
N SER A 213 13.49 -15.55 -3.07
CA SER A 213 13.36 -16.62 -2.09
C SER A 213 14.41 -17.72 -2.33
N ARG A 214 14.74 -18.48 -1.28
CA ARG A 214 15.64 -19.66 -1.42
C ARG A 214 15.08 -20.68 -2.43
N ILE A 215 13.76 -20.76 -2.54
CA ILE A 215 13.05 -21.64 -3.47
C ILE A 215 13.30 -21.17 -4.91
N ASP A 216 13.20 -19.87 -5.19
CA ASP A 216 13.44 -19.32 -6.52
C ASP A 216 14.88 -19.57 -7.00
N HIS A 217 15.86 -19.39 -6.10
CA HIS A 217 17.25 -19.72 -6.39
C HIS A 217 17.44 -21.23 -6.69
N ALA A 218 16.83 -22.10 -5.88
CA ALA A 218 16.90 -23.54 -6.09
C ALA A 218 16.22 -23.98 -7.40
N LYS A 219 15.07 -23.40 -7.73
CA LYS A 219 14.35 -23.64 -9.00
C LYS A 219 15.21 -23.20 -10.19
N ALA A 220 15.80 -22.00 -10.15
CA ALA A 220 16.64 -21.48 -11.23
C ALA A 220 17.88 -22.37 -11.47
N GLN A 221 18.58 -22.77 -10.39
CA GLN A 221 19.73 -23.67 -10.48
C GLN A 221 19.35 -25.07 -10.98
N THR A 222 18.18 -25.58 -10.56
CA THR A 222 17.69 -26.89 -10.99
C THR A 222 17.35 -26.88 -12.48
N LYS A 223 16.65 -25.86 -12.98
CA LYS A 223 16.36 -25.71 -14.42
C LYS A 223 17.64 -25.59 -15.25
N GLN A 224 18.65 -24.85 -14.77
CA GLN A 224 19.97 -24.77 -15.41
C GLN A 224 20.66 -26.14 -15.49
N ARG A 225 20.72 -26.88 -14.37
CA ARG A 225 21.34 -28.22 -14.33
C ARG A 225 20.62 -29.24 -15.21
N ILE A 226 19.29 -29.19 -15.29
CA ILE A 226 18.50 -30.06 -16.16
C ILE A 226 18.76 -29.71 -17.64
N MET A 227 18.87 -28.42 -17.98
CA MET A 227 19.23 -27.99 -19.33
C MET A 227 20.64 -28.46 -19.72
N GLU A 228 21.62 -28.36 -18.82
CA GLU A 228 22.99 -28.83 -19.05
C GLU A 228 23.07 -30.36 -19.20
N LYS A 229 22.34 -31.12 -18.38
CA LYS A 229 22.40 -32.59 -18.36
C LYS A 229 21.49 -33.26 -19.40
N TYR A 230 20.33 -32.68 -19.69
CA TYR A 230 19.32 -33.23 -20.57
C TYR A 230 18.80 -32.16 -21.54
N PRO A 231 19.57 -31.79 -22.57
CA PRO A 231 19.20 -30.71 -23.48
C PRO A 231 17.89 -30.96 -24.23
N ASN A 232 17.48 -32.22 -24.41
CA ASN A 232 16.20 -32.58 -25.03
C ASN A 232 14.99 -32.22 -24.16
N ILE A 233 15.14 -32.28 -22.83
CA ILE A 233 14.11 -31.90 -21.84
C ILE A 233 14.23 -30.39 -21.55
N GLY A 234 15.46 -29.88 -21.44
CA GLY A 234 15.72 -28.48 -21.15
C GLY A 234 15.20 -27.49 -22.20
N ARG A 235 15.10 -27.89 -23.47
CA ARG A 235 14.45 -27.09 -24.53
C ARG A 235 12.97 -26.82 -24.29
N HIS A 236 12.30 -27.61 -23.46
CA HIS A 236 10.90 -27.39 -23.08
C HIS A 236 10.77 -26.33 -21.98
N PHE A 237 11.85 -25.94 -21.28
CA PHE A 237 11.77 -24.86 -20.31
C PHE A 237 11.68 -23.52 -21.04
N HIS A 238 10.53 -22.88 -20.90
CA HIS A 238 10.29 -21.56 -21.50
C HIS A 238 11.09 -20.44 -20.83
N ARG A 239 11.69 -20.68 -19.65
CA ARG A 239 12.52 -19.70 -18.91
C ARG A 239 13.68 -20.37 -18.18
N LEU A 240 14.90 -19.96 -18.53
CA LEU A 240 16.13 -20.28 -17.79
C LEU A 240 16.55 -19.06 -16.98
N GLY A 241 16.56 -19.17 -15.64
CA GLY A 241 17.02 -18.10 -14.75
C GLY A 241 16.03 -17.70 -13.66
N LEU A 242 16.33 -16.59 -12.98
CA LEU A 242 15.51 -16.05 -11.90
C LEU A 242 14.23 -15.39 -12.45
N PRO A 243 13.11 -15.40 -11.70
CA PRO A 243 11.87 -14.80 -12.17
C PRO A 243 12.00 -13.28 -12.33
N ARG A 244 11.44 -12.72 -13.40
CA ARG A 244 11.39 -11.26 -13.60
C ARG A 244 10.46 -10.62 -12.57
N LYS A 245 10.96 -9.62 -11.86
CA LYS A 245 10.20 -8.83 -10.88
C LYS A 245 9.56 -7.64 -11.58
N ILE A 246 8.27 -7.43 -11.33
CA ILE A 246 7.57 -6.20 -11.71
C ILE A 246 7.94 -5.07 -10.74
N GLY A 247 8.11 -3.85 -11.27
CA GLY A 247 8.42 -2.67 -10.48
C GLY A 247 8.41 -1.40 -11.33
N SER A 248 8.65 -0.27 -10.68
CA SER A 248 8.83 1.00 -11.37
C SER A 248 10.30 1.17 -11.75
N LEU A 249 10.56 1.61 -12.97
CA LEU A 249 11.87 2.03 -13.44
C LEU A 249 11.81 3.52 -13.80
N GLN A 250 12.48 4.32 -12.98
CA GLN A 250 12.61 5.76 -13.16
C GLN A 250 13.95 6.08 -13.83
N THR A 251 13.95 6.96 -14.81
CA THR A 251 15.18 7.45 -15.47
C THR A 251 16.04 8.22 -14.46
N PHE A 252 17.34 7.98 -14.46
CA PHE A 252 18.27 8.69 -13.57
C PHE A 252 18.58 10.08 -14.10
N VAL A 253 18.64 11.09 -13.23
CA VAL A 253 18.97 12.47 -13.59
C VAL A 253 20.30 12.89 -12.97
N SER A 254 21.22 13.39 -13.80
CA SER A 254 22.58 13.78 -13.38
C SER A 254 22.70 15.28 -13.07
N GLY A 255 23.56 15.63 -12.11
CA GLY A 255 23.84 17.02 -11.73
C GLY A 255 22.80 17.64 -10.79
N TYR A 256 21.89 16.84 -10.24
CA TYR A 256 20.90 17.25 -9.26
C TYR A 256 21.41 16.99 -7.83
N LYS A 257 20.97 17.81 -6.88
CA LYS A 257 21.17 17.62 -5.43
C LYS A 257 19.86 17.81 -4.68
N ASP A 258 19.77 17.27 -3.48
CA ASP A 258 18.61 17.44 -2.59
C ASP A 258 18.21 18.91 -2.48
N ALA A 259 16.91 19.19 -2.55
CA ALA A 259 16.42 20.57 -2.51
C ALA A 259 16.84 21.29 -1.23
N ASN A 260 16.89 20.59 -0.09
CA ASN A 260 17.42 21.12 1.17
C ASN A 260 18.83 21.74 1.03
N CYS A 261 19.73 21.10 0.28
CA CYS A 261 21.09 21.60 0.10
C CYS A 261 21.09 22.95 -0.63
N TRP A 262 20.33 23.03 -1.73
CA TRP A 262 20.24 24.26 -2.53
C TRP A 262 19.46 25.36 -1.85
N LEU A 263 18.35 25.04 -1.19
CA LEU A 263 17.56 26.01 -0.43
C LEU A 263 18.40 26.69 0.66
N ALA A 264 19.21 25.92 1.40
CA ALA A 264 20.13 26.48 2.40
C ALA A 264 21.19 27.39 1.77
N GLN A 265 21.70 27.04 0.58
CA GLN A 265 22.65 27.87 -0.15
C GLN A 265 22.01 29.16 -0.65
N PHE A 266 20.78 29.11 -1.18
CA PHE A 266 20.06 30.29 -1.66
C PHE A 266 19.68 31.29 -0.56
N GLU A 267 19.65 30.86 0.71
CA GLU A 267 19.49 31.77 1.85
C GLU A 267 20.78 32.55 2.17
N GLN A 268 21.95 31.98 1.87
CA GLN A 268 23.25 32.64 2.06
C GLN A 268 23.62 33.50 0.84
N GLU A 269 23.42 32.94 -0.35
CA GLU A 269 23.72 33.56 -1.64
C GLU A 269 22.44 33.63 -2.48
N PRO A 270 21.73 34.77 -2.45
CA PRO A 270 20.49 34.92 -3.20
C PRO A 270 20.69 34.72 -4.69
N LEU A 271 19.77 33.99 -5.31
CA LEU A 271 19.71 33.78 -6.76
C LEU A 271 19.61 35.10 -7.54
N SER A 272 20.08 35.11 -8.79
CA SER A 272 19.78 36.18 -9.75
C SER A 272 18.27 36.30 -9.97
N GLU A 273 17.77 37.48 -10.35
CA GLU A 273 16.32 37.67 -10.57
C GLU A 273 15.76 36.73 -11.66
N ALA A 274 16.54 36.46 -12.71
CA ALA A 274 16.17 35.50 -13.74
C ALA A 274 16.06 34.07 -13.17
N ALA A 275 17.04 33.66 -12.36
CA ALA A 275 17.04 32.34 -11.72
C ALA A 275 15.91 32.20 -10.68
N LYS A 276 15.58 33.25 -9.93
CA LYS A 276 14.43 33.25 -8.99
C LYS A 276 13.11 33.00 -9.72
N VAL A 277 12.89 33.69 -10.83
CA VAL A 277 11.66 33.52 -11.64
C VAL A 277 11.59 32.11 -12.21
N GLN A 278 12.69 31.56 -12.73
CA GLN A 278 12.72 30.17 -13.22
C GLN A 278 12.46 29.16 -12.10
N PHE A 279 13.09 29.36 -10.93
CA PHE A 279 12.87 28.50 -9.77
C PHE A 279 11.41 28.52 -9.32
N GLN A 280 10.79 29.69 -9.24
CA GLN A 280 9.38 29.83 -8.86
C GLN A 280 8.47 29.07 -9.83
N ARG A 281 8.71 29.16 -11.14
CA ARG A 281 7.92 28.41 -12.15
C ARG A 281 8.07 26.90 -11.99
N GLN A 282 9.29 26.41 -11.81
CA GLN A 282 9.55 24.98 -11.56
C GLN A 282 8.89 24.51 -10.25
N PHE A 283 8.94 25.35 -9.22
CA PHE A 283 8.33 25.08 -7.92
C PHE A 283 6.81 24.97 -8.02
N GLU A 284 6.15 25.89 -8.75
CA GLU A 284 4.72 25.82 -9.01
C GLU A 284 4.30 24.52 -9.72
N ARG A 285 5.11 24.02 -10.66
CA ARG A 285 4.86 22.74 -11.33
C ARG A 285 4.96 21.54 -10.38
N LEU A 286 5.93 21.54 -9.47
CA LEU A 286 6.02 20.55 -8.39
C LEU A 286 4.78 20.59 -7.49
N VAL A 287 4.34 21.80 -7.10
CA VAL A 287 3.13 22.01 -6.28
C VAL A 287 1.90 21.41 -6.96
N ILE A 288 1.71 21.70 -8.25
CA ILE A 288 0.56 21.20 -9.03
C ILE A 288 0.56 19.68 -9.08
N LEU A 289 1.71 19.06 -9.38
CA LEU A 289 1.85 17.60 -9.39
C LEU A 289 1.44 17.02 -8.03
N ASP A 290 2.10 17.45 -6.95
CA ASP A 290 1.91 16.91 -5.61
C ASP A 290 0.48 17.09 -5.10
N TYR A 291 -0.15 18.21 -5.44
CA TYR A 291 -1.53 18.49 -5.05
C TYR A 291 -2.51 17.57 -5.77
N ILE A 292 -2.40 17.43 -7.10
CA ILE A 292 -3.29 16.58 -7.91
C ILE A 292 -3.20 15.12 -7.48
N ILE A 293 -1.98 14.59 -7.31
CA ILE A 293 -1.79 13.19 -6.90
C ILE A 293 -1.98 12.98 -5.39
N ARG A 294 -2.19 14.07 -4.63
CA ARG A 294 -2.18 14.13 -3.16
C ARG A 294 -1.02 13.33 -2.57
N ASN A 295 0.20 13.75 -2.86
CA ASN A 295 1.40 13.12 -2.33
C ASN A 295 1.43 13.21 -0.80
N THR A 296 1.67 12.09 -0.13
CA THR A 296 1.70 11.98 1.34
C THR A 296 3.13 11.95 1.92
N ASP A 297 4.17 11.99 1.07
CA ASP A 297 5.59 11.94 1.47
C ASP A 297 6.49 13.02 0.87
N ARG A 298 5.97 14.16 0.40
CA ARG A 298 6.87 15.19 -0.12
C ARG A 298 7.57 15.95 1.01
N GLY A 299 8.74 15.45 1.42
CA GLY A 299 9.78 16.15 2.18
C GLY A 299 10.75 16.88 1.25
N SER A 300 11.60 17.75 1.82
CA SER A 300 12.61 18.51 1.06
C SER A 300 13.84 17.68 0.62
N ASP A 301 13.89 16.43 1.03
CA ASP A 301 14.79 15.36 0.59
C ASP A 301 14.23 14.57 -0.61
N ASN A 302 12.92 14.67 -0.87
CA ASN A 302 12.23 13.90 -1.91
C ASN A 302 12.01 14.70 -3.21
N TRP A 303 12.71 15.80 -3.41
CA TRP A 303 12.80 16.49 -4.70
C TRP A 303 14.18 17.13 -4.81
N LEU A 304 14.67 17.20 -6.04
CA LEU A 304 16.03 17.61 -6.32
C LEU A 304 16.04 18.91 -7.12
N ILE A 305 17.12 19.68 -6.98
CA ILE A 305 17.37 20.90 -7.74
C ILE A 305 18.70 20.72 -8.50
N LYS A 306 18.69 21.08 -9.78
CA LYS A 306 19.89 21.33 -10.59
C LYS A 306 19.99 22.83 -10.83
N TYR A 307 21.11 23.43 -10.45
CA TYR A 307 21.39 24.84 -10.66
C TYR A 307 22.75 25.00 -11.35
N VAL A 308 22.78 25.79 -12.43
CA VAL A 308 24.00 26.17 -13.16
C VAL A 308 24.09 27.70 -13.14
N PRO A 309 25.15 28.28 -12.54
CA PRO A 309 25.34 29.73 -12.51
C PRO A 309 25.51 30.32 -13.92
N GLU A 310 25.02 31.54 -14.13
CA GLU A 310 25.07 32.24 -15.44
C GLU A 310 26.50 32.38 -16.00
N ASP A 311 27.49 32.55 -15.12
CA ASP A 311 28.91 32.68 -15.50
C ASP A 311 29.46 31.41 -16.18
N GLN A 312 28.90 30.23 -15.87
CA GLN A 312 29.30 28.96 -16.47
C GLN A 312 28.56 28.69 -17.79
N VAL A 313 27.35 29.23 -17.97
CA VAL A 313 26.55 29.07 -19.19
C VAL A 313 27.18 29.81 -20.39
N ASN A 314 27.85 30.93 -20.14
CA ASN A 314 28.50 31.73 -21.20
C ASN A 314 29.93 31.26 -21.56
N GLY A 315 30.54 30.39 -20.74
CA GLY A 315 31.97 30.02 -20.86
C GLY A 315 32.27 28.66 -21.50
N GLU A 316 31.30 27.74 -21.58
CA GLU A 316 31.52 26.40 -22.15
C GLU A 316 31.20 26.35 -23.65
N GLN A 317 32.26 26.43 -24.48
CA GLN A 317 32.22 25.88 -25.83
C GLN A 317 31.80 24.41 -25.76
N MET A 318 30.75 24.07 -26.51
CA MET A 318 30.16 22.75 -26.65
C MET A 318 31.23 21.65 -26.77
N VAL A 319 31.38 20.82 -25.75
CA VAL A 319 31.97 19.49 -25.88
C VAL A 319 30.82 18.49 -25.97
N ASN A 320 30.73 17.85 -27.13
CA ASN A 320 29.73 16.85 -27.52
C ASN A 320 29.41 15.85 -26.39
N VAL A 321 28.19 15.94 -25.87
CA VAL A 321 27.43 14.78 -25.37
C VAL A 321 26.11 14.81 -26.15
N GLU A 322 25.95 13.85 -27.05
CA GLU A 322 24.71 13.63 -27.78
C GLU A 322 23.63 13.17 -26.80
N CYS A 323 22.83 14.11 -26.33
CA CYS A 323 21.46 13.86 -25.89
C CYS A 323 20.63 15.09 -26.26
N ASP A 324 19.59 14.83 -27.03
CA ASP A 324 18.72 15.78 -27.72
C ASP A 324 17.84 16.55 -26.73
N ASP A 325 18.32 17.68 -26.20
CA ASP A 325 17.50 18.62 -25.44
C ASP A 325 17.83 20.06 -25.86
N LYS A 326 16.92 20.69 -26.60
CA LYS A 326 16.89 22.14 -26.89
C LYS A 326 16.63 23.01 -25.64
N GLU A 327 17.01 22.54 -24.45
CA GLU A 327 16.73 23.14 -23.13
C GLU A 327 17.99 23.66 -22.42
N SER A 328 19.10 23.82 -23.13
CA SER A 328 20.41 24.27 -22.63
C SER A 328 20.43 25.70 -22.05
N SER A 329 19.30 26.42 -22.01
CA SER A 329 19.19 27.78 -21.46
C SER A 329 18.53 27.87 -20.07
N SER A 330 18.17 26.74 -19.43
CA SER A 330 17.53 26.76 -18.10
C SER A 330 18.58 26.76 -16.98
N LEU A 331 18.62 27.83 -16.19
CA LEU A 331 19.56 27.99 -15.06
C LEU A 331 19.20 27.07 -13.90
N ILE A 332 17.90 26.83 -13.69
CA ILE A 332 17.37 26.02 -12.58
C ILE A 332 16.37 24.99 -13.12
N LYS A 333 16.49 23.73 -12.70
CA LYS A 333 15.48 22.67 -12.91
C LYS A 333 15.17 21.93 -11.62
N ILE A 334 13.92 21.50 -11.47
CA ILE A 334 13.47 20.63 -10.37
C ILE A 334 13.22 19.21 -10.89
N ALA A 335 13.57 18.20 -10.09
CA ALA A 335 13.19 16.81 -10.32
C ALA A 335 12.38 16.27 -9.12
N ALA A 336 11.12 15.89 -9.35
CA ALA A 336 10.23 15.27 -8.38
C ALA A 336 10.43 13.75 -8.36
N ILE A 337 11.19 13.26 -7.38
CA ILE A 337 11.53 11.84 -7.22
C ILE A 337 10.73 11.20 -6.09
N ASP A 338 10.77 9.88 -5.96
CA ASP A 338 10.13 9.14 -4.85
C ASP A 338 8.63 9.45 -4.66
N ASN A 339 7.85 9.21 -5.72
CA ASN A 339 6.41 9.46 -5.77
C ASN A 339 5.58 8.25 -5.32
N GLY A 340 6.22 7.23 -4.73
CA GLY A 340 5.59 5.94 -4.42
C GLY A 340 4.49 5.96 -3.34
N LEU A 341 4.24 7.11 -2.70
CA LEU A 341 3.25 7.27 -1.64
C LEU A 341 2.25 8.39 -1.96
N ALA A 342 1.72 8.37 -3.18
CA ALA A 342 0.62 9.21 -3.66
C ALA A 342 -0.62 8.38 -4.04
N PHE A 343 -1.66 9.05 -4.53
CA PHE A 343 -2.97 8.48 -4.91
C PHE A 343 -3.71 7.81 -3.73
N PRO A 344 -4.05 8.56 -2.67
CA PRO A 344 -4.80 8.00 -1.55
C PRO A 344 -6.28 7.75 -1.90
N LEU A 345 -6.87 6.74 -1.26
CA LEU A 345 -8.28 6.36 -1.37
C LEU A 345 -9.22 7.31 -0.61
N LYS A 346 -8.69 8.10 0.33
CA LYS A 346 -9.39 9.14 1.09
C LYS A 346 -8.39 10.21 1.52
N HIS A 347 -8.86 11.42 1.82
CA HIS A 347 -7.99 12.41 2.48
C HIS A 347 -7.50 11.88 3.84
N PRO A 348 -6.27 12.22 4.26
CA PRO A 348 -5.76 11.80 5.56
C PRO A 348 -6.59 12.36 6.72
N ASP A 349 -6.76 11.55 7.76
CA ASP A 349 -7.44 11.99 8.99
C ASP A 349 -6.54 12.98 9.76
N GLU A 350 -7.12 13.95 10.49
CA GLU A 350 -6.40 15.12 11.04
C GLU A 350 -5.18 14.78 11.93
N TRP A 351 -5.22 13.67 12.66
CA TRP A 351 -4.13 13.20 13.52
C TRP A 351 -2.92 12.63 12.74
N ARG A 352 -3.06 12.41 11.43
CA ARG A 352 -2.00 12.07 10.47
C ARG A 352 -2.18 12.89 9.18
N ALA A 353 -2.01 14.20 9.27
CA ALA A 353 -2.31 15.14 8.19
C ALA A 353 -1.46 14.99 6.90
N TYR A 354 -0.32 14.27 6.95
CA TYR A 354 0.68 14.15 5.86
C TYR A 354 0.84 15.46 5.07
N PRO A 355 1.40 16.50 5.72
CA PRO A 355 1.49 17.83 5.15
C PRO A 355 2.48 17.86 3.98
N PHE A 356 2.25 18.80 3.06
CA PHE A 356 3.23 19.11 2.02
C PHE A 356 4.34 19.97 2.62
N HIS A 357 5.56 19.46 2.73
CA HIS A 357 6.63 20.19 3.44
C HIS A 357 7.04 21.48 2.72
N TRP A 358 6.88 21.53 1.40
CA TRP A 358 7.13 22.74 0.64
C TRP A 358 6.18 23.89 0.98
N ALA A 359 5.04 23.65 1.64
CA ALA A 359 4.09 24.70 2.02
C ALA A 359 4.69 25.69 3.05
N TRP A 360 5.74 25.30 3.77
CA TRP A 360 6.45 26.17 4.71
C TRP A 360 7.54 27.02 4.06
N LEU A 361 7.84 26.81 2.77
CA LEU A 361 8.83 27.61 2.05
C LEU A 361 8.30 29.00 1.72
N LYS A 362 9.21 29.97 1.59
CA LYS A 362 8.87 31.36 1.23
C LYS A 362 8.15 31.40 -0.12
N GLN A 363 8.59 30.56 -1.06
CA GLN A 363 8.05 30.39 -2.41
C GLN A 363 6.56 29.97 -2.42
N ALA A 364 6.09 29.28 -1.37
CA ALA A 364 4.69 28.87 -1.28
C ALA A 364 3.74 30.04 -0.94
N ARG A 365 4.27 31.20 -0.54
CA ARG A 365 3.48 32.41 -0.25
C ARG A 365 3.19 33.23 -1.50
N GLU A 366 4.00 33.07 -2.54
CA GLU A 366 3.82 33.76 -3.82
C GLU A 366 2.60 33.21 -4.57
N PRO A 367 1.73 34.07 -5.13
CA PRO A 367 0.63 33.65 -5.99
C PRO A 367 1.11 32.83 -7.20
N PHE A 368 0.28 31.91 -7.69
CA PHE A 368 0.58 31.20 -8.93
C PHE A 368 0.77 32.17 -10.10
N SER A 369 1.89 32.05 -10.80
CA SER A 369 2.23 32.90 -11.94
C SER A 369 1.21 32.76 -13.10
N ASP A 370 1.06 33.84 -13.88
CA ASP A 370 0.19 33.85 -15.06
C ASP A 370 0.62 32.85 -16.14
N GLU A 371 1.90 32.47 -16.17
CA GLU A 371 2.39 31.43 -17.06
C GLU A 371 1.86 30.05 -16.65
N THR A 372 2.01 29.68 -15.38
CA THR A 372 1.49 28.43 -14.84
C THR A 372 -0.02 28.35 -14.98
N ARG A 373 -0.74 29.43 -14.71
CA ARG A 373 -2.20 29.51 -14.90
C ARG A 373 -2.59 29.27 -16.35
N ARG A 374 -1.91 29.90 -17.32
CA ARG A 374 -2.17 29.70 -18.75
C ARG A 374 -1.83 28.30 -19.24
N LEU A 375 -0.83 27.64 -18.64
CA LEU A 375 -0.45 26.28 -18.99
C LEU A 375 -1.47 25.24 -18.48
N ILE A 376 -1.92 25.39 -17.23
CA ILE A 376 -2.65 24.34 -16.51
C ILE A 376 -4.16 24.52 -16.55
N LEU A 377 -4.66 25.76 -16.38
CA LEU A 377 -6.09 26.02 -16.23
C LEU A 377 -6.92 25.50 -17.41
N PRO A 378 -6.52 25.68 -18.70
CA PRO A 378 -7.30 25.16 -19.83
C PRO A 378 -7.41 23.64 -19.86
N ARG A 379 -6.45 22.92 -19.25
CA ARG A 379 -6.45 21.45 -19.19
C ARG A 379 -7.36 20.96 -18.08
N ILE A 380 -7.20 21.49 -16.86
CA ILE A 380 -7.89 20.96 -15.69
C ILE A 380 -9.33 21.49 -15.52
N ASP A 381 -9.68 22.60 -16.18
CA ASP A 381 -11.07 23.10 -16.24
C ASP A 381 -11.92 22.29 -17.24
N ASP A 382 -11.27 21.62 -18.20
CA ASP A 382 -11.93 20.72 -19.14
C ASP A 382 -12.18 19.34 -18.51
N LEU A 383 -13.45 19.00 -18.34
CA LEU A 383 -13.86 17.71 -17.79
C LEU A 383 -13.44 16.55 -18.71
N ASP A 384 -13.44 16.74 -20.03
CA ASP A 384 -13.11 15.67 -20.97
C ASP A 384 -11.63 15.27 -20.79
N PHE A 385 -10.72 16.24 -20.63
CA PHE A 385 -9.32 16.00 -20.25
C PHE A 385 -9.17 15.26 -18.91
N VAL A 386 -9.91 15.67 -17.87
CA VAL A 386 -9.84 15.04 -16.54
C VAL A 386 -10.32 13.58 -16.59
N MET A 387 -11.38 13.31 -17.36
CA MET A 387 -11.89 11.96 -17.55
C MET A 387 -10.90 11.09 -18.34
N GLU A 388 -10.31 11.63 -19.39
CA GLU A 388 -9.27 10.94 -20.15
C GLU A 388 -8.02 10.66 -19.30
N LEU A 389 -7.64 11.56 -18.38
CA LEU A 389 -6.57 11.30 -17.41
C LEU A 389 -6.95 10.14 -16.47
N CYS A 390 -8.19 10.11 -15.96
CA CYS A 390 -8.66 9.01 -15.13
C CYS A 390 -8.65 7.67 -15.90
N ASP A 391 -9.02 7.68 -17.18
CA ASP A 391 -9.02 6.47 -18.02
C ASP A 391 -7.61 5.95 -18.29
N ASP A 392 -6.63 6.84 -18.51
CA ASP A 392 -5.23 6.44 -18.67
C ASP A 392 -4.62 5.91 -17.36
N LEU A 393 -4.94 6.53 -16.22
CA LEU A 393 -4.59 6.00 -14.91
C LEU A 393 -5.24 4.63 -14.68
N LYS A 394 -6.47 4.43 -15.13
CA LYS A 394 -7.16 3.15 -15.00
C LYS A 394 -6.43 2.04 -15.76
N LYS A 395 -6.06 2.29 -17.03
CA LYS A 395 -5.28 1.35 -17.85
C LYS A 395 -3.96 0.96 -17.16
N LEU A 396 -3.29 1.92 -16.51
CA LEU A 396 -2.06 1.68 -15.77
C LEU A 396 -2.31 0.81 -14.52
N PHE A 397 -3.31 1.14 -13.72
CA PHE A 397 -3.59 0.44 -12.45
C PHE A 397 -4.17 -0.97 -12.67
N GLU A 398 -4.91 -1.19 -13.76
CA GLU A 398 -5.42 -2.51 -14.18
C GLU A 398 -4.30 -3.53 -14.48
N THR A 399 -3.05 -3.07 -14.67
CA THR A 399 -1.91 -3.99 -14.84
C THR A 399 -1.54 -4.76 -13.56
N ASP A 400 -2.02 -4.32 -12.40
CA ASP A 400 -1.80 -5.00 -11.14
C ASP A 400 -2.82 -6.14 -10.91
N GLN A 401 -2.31 -7.32 -10.53
CA GLN A 401 -3.16 -8.47 -10.23
C GLN A 401 -4.12 -8.23 -9.04
N GLY A 402 -3.78 -7.32 -8.13
CA GLY A 402 -4.60 -6.92 -6.99
C GLY A 402 -5.46 -5.68 -7.25
N PHE A 403 -5.68 -5.32 -8.52
CA PHE A 403 -6.53 -4.18 -8.87
C PHE A 403 -7.97 -4.37 -8.41
N ASP A 404 -8.49 -3.39 -7.69
CA ASP A 404 -9.90 -3.31 -7.28
C ASP A 404 -10.52 -2.04 -7.88
N PRO A 405 -11.50 -2.16 -8.79
CA PRO A 405 -12.17 -1.02 -9.42
C PRO A 405 -12.84 -0.06 -8.41
N GLN A 406 -13.30 -0.56 -7.27
CA GLN A 406 -13.94 0.27 -6.24
C GLN A 406 -12.90 1.13 -5.51
N ILE A 407 -11.76 0.53 -5.16
CA ILE A 407 -10.63 1.26 -4.55
C ILE A 407 -10.12 2.31 -5.54
N PHE A 408 -9.99 1.95 -6.82
CA PHE A 408 -9.56 2.88 -7.85
C PHE A 408 -10.50 4.08 -8.00
N GLU A 409 -11.82 3.87 -8.04
CA GLU A 409 -12.76 5.00 -8.12
C GLU A 409 -12.73 5.92 -6.89
N LYS A 410 -12.41 5.38 -5.71
CA LYS A 410 -12.15 6.15 -4.49
C LYS A 410 -10.86 7.00 -4.60
N GLN A 411 -9.79 6.46 -5.20
CA GLN A 411 -8.59 7.25 -5.50
C GLN A 411 -8.90 8.38 -6.49
N MET A 412 -9.68 8.08 -7.53
CA MET A 412 -10.04 9.07 -8.54
C MET A 412 -11.02 10.12 -7.99
N SER A 413 -11.86 9.79 -7.00
CA SER A 413 -12.74 10.78 -6.37
C SER A 413 -11.97 11.82 -5.55
N VAL A 414 -10.89 11.40 -4.90
CA VAL A 414 -9.93 12.31 -4.25
C VAL A 414 -9.20 13.15 -5.29
N LEU A 415 -8.65 12.54 -6.34
CA LEU A 415 -7.93 13.25 -7.41
C LEU A 415 -8.82 14.32 -8.08
N ARG A 416 -10.07 14.00 -8.40
CA ARG A 416 -11.05 14.95 -8.94
C ARG A 416 -11.31 16.11 -7.98
N GLY A 417 -11.43 15.83 -6.69
CA GLY A 417 -11.58 16.85 -5.65
C GLY A 417 -10.36 17.77 -5.54
N GLN A 418 -9.15 17.23 -5.64
CA GLN A 418 -7.92 18.04 -5.71
C GLN A 418 -7.90 18.93 -6.96
N ILE A 419 -8.27 18.37 -8.12
CA ILE A 419 -8.34 19.14 -9.38
C ILE A 419 -9.33 20.30 -9.25
N LEU A 420 -10.50 20.09 -8.63
CA LEU A 420 -11.49 21.15 -8.41
C LEU A 420 -10.92 22.30 -7.57
N ASN A 421 -10.32 21.98 -6.43
CA ASN A 421 -9.70 22.99 -5.56
C ASN A 421 -8.57 23.75 -6.28
N LEU A 422 -7.72 23.03 -7.02
CA LEU A 422 -6.65 23.63 -7.80
C LEU A 422 -7.20 24.56 -8.89
N CYS A 423 -8.24 24.15 -9.62
CA CYS A 423 -8.89 24.97 -10.63
C CYS A 423 -9.41 26.28 -10.03
N GLN A 424 -10.08 26.21 -8.88
CA GLN A 424 -10.54 27.40 -8.18
C GLN A 424 -9.37 28.30 -7.71
N ALA A 425 -8.32 27.72 -7.15
CA ALA A 425 -7.14 28.48 -6.70
C ALA A 425 -6.43 29.19 -7.86
N LEU A 426 -6.31 28.55 -9.02
CA LEU A 426 -5.73 29.15 -10.22
C LEU A 426 -6.62 30.26 -10.81
N LYS A 427 -7.95 30.12 -10.74
CA LYS A 427 -8.89 31.19 -11.16
C LYS A 427 -8.78 32.42 -10.26
N GLU A 428 -8.69 32.21 -8.95
CA GLU A 428 -8.60 33.26 -7.93
C GLU A 428 -7.18 33.81 -7.72
N SER A 429 -6.18 33.31 -8.46
CA SER A 429 -4.76 33.70 -8.31
C SER A 429 -4.25 33.53 -6.87
N LYS A 430 -4.65 32.43 -6.21
CA LYS A 430 -4.17 32.05 -4.88
C LYS A 430 -2.70 31.60 -4.91
N SER A 431 -2.04 31.61 -3.75
CA SER A 431 -0.71 31.00 -3.58
C SER A 431 -0.80 29.51 -3.25
N PRO A 432 0.28 28.73 -3.42
CA PRO A 432 0.36 27.34 -2.97
C PRO A 432 -0.03 27.15 -1.49
N LEU A 433 0.35 28.08 -0.61
CA LEU A 433 -0.03 28.06 0.80
C LEU A 433 -1.54 28.21 0.99
N GLN A 434 -2.18 29.12 0.23
CA GLN A 434 -3.63 29.29 0.29
C GLN A 434 -4.37 28.08 -0.29
N LEU A 435 -3.82 27.44 -1.32
CA LEU A 435 -4.37 26.21 -1.92
C LEU A 435 -4.43 25.06 -0.91
N VAL A 436 -3.36 24.83 -0.13
CA VAL A 436 -3.35 23.75 0.87
C VAL A 436 -4.25 24.03 2.09
N GLN A 437 -4.64 25.29 2.29
CA GLN A 437 -5.60 25.70 3.33
C GLN A 437 -7.06 25.53 2.89
N MET A 438 -7.32 25.27 1.60
CA MET A 438 -8.67 25.01 1.11
C MET A 438 -9.22 23.71 1.71
N PRO A 439 -10.53 23.65 2.02
CA PRO A 439 -11.14 22.45 2.57
C PRO A 439 -10.98 21.27 1.60
N PRO A 440 -10.63 20.06 2.08
CA PRO A 440 -10.52 18.89 1.22
C PRO A 440 -11.88 18.53 0.58
N MET A 441 -11.85 18.29 -0.73
CA MET A 441 -13.03 17.93 -1.51
C MET A 441 -12.93 16.50 -2.05
N ILE A 442 -14.07 15.82 -2.17
CA ILE A 442 -14.20 14.52 -2.86
C ILE A 442 -15.33 14.63 -3.88
N ILE A 443 -15.09 14.07 -5.08
CA ILE A 443 -16.03 14.12 -6.20
C ILE A 443 -16.33 12.71 -6.70
N GLU A 444 -17.54 12.22 -6.39
CA GLU A 444 -18.01 10.90 -6.80
C GLU A 444 -18.85 10.96 -8.08
N LYS A 445 -18.66 9.96 -8.97
CA LYS A 445 -19.51 9.77 -10.15
C LYS A 445 -20.89 9.30 -9.68
N THR A 446 -21.94 10.05 -9.97
CA THR A 446 -23.31 9.55 -9.74
C THR A 446 -23.66 8.51 -10.80
N LYS A 447 -24.45 7.49 -10.44
CA LYS A 447 -24.85 6.39 -11.35
C LYS A 447 -25.95 6.80 -12.36
N GLU A 448 -26.40 8.06 -12.36
CA GLU A 448 -27.51 8.46 -13.22
C GLU A 448 -27.05 8.80 -14.65
N HIS A 449 -27.67 8.13 -15.62
CA HIS A 449 -27.56 8.41 -17.05
C HIS A 449 -28.12 9.81 -17.35
N VAL A 450 -27.29 10.85 -17.30
CA VAL A 450 -27.72 12.18 -17.75
C VAL A 450 -27.46 12.32 -19.25
N ARG A 451 -28.51 12.05 -20.04
CA ARG A 451 -28.71 12.64 -21.38
C ARG A 451 -28.94 14.15 -21.19
N SER A 452 -27.89 14.95 -21.14
CA SER A 452 -28.02 16.39 -21.36
C SER A 452 -26.74 16.99 -21.93
N LYS A 453 -26.83 17.47 -23.16
CA LYS A 453 -25.88 18.42 -23.73
C LYS A 453 -26.27 19.79 -23.18
N THR A 454 -25.42 20.38 -22.33
CA THR A 454 -25.08 21.82 -22.23
C THR A 454 -24.76 22.23 -20.77
N ARG A 455 -23.48 22.57 -20.54
CA ARG A 455 -22.92 23.58 -19.61
C ARG A 455 -23.07 23.49 -18.08
N ALA A 456 -23.80 22.53 -17.52
CA ALA A 456 -23.80 22.23 -16.07
C ALA A 456 -23.08 20.89 -15.77
N ARG A 457 -21.80 20.78 -16.17
CA ARG A 457 -21.09 19.48 -16.32
C ARG A 457 -20.54 18.91 -15.00
N TRP A 458 -20.16 19.76 -14.05
CA TRP A 458 -19.70 19.34 -12.71
C TRP A 458 -20.86 19.00 -11.77
N ASP A 459 -22.06 19.53 -12.03
CA ASP A 459 -23.27 19.30 -11.22
C ASP A 459 -23.79 17.85 -11.30
N SER A 460 -23.30 17.06 -12.26
CA SER A 460 -23.56 15.61 -12.35
C SER A 460 -22.74 14.77 -11.36
N PHE A 461 -21.77 15.38 -10.66
CA PHE A 461 -20.99 14.72 -9.63
C PHE A 461 -21.49 15.13 -8.24
N LYS A 462 -21.56 14.17 -7.31
CA LYS A 462 -21.91 14.49 -5.93
C LYS A 462 -20.69 15.13 -5.27
N GLN A 463 -20.75 16.45 -5.10
CA GLN A 463 -19.74 17.19 -4.35
C GLN A 463 -19.97 16.95 -2.86
N ILE A 464 -19.03 16.28 -2.21
CA ILE A 464 -19.07 16.08 -0.76
C ILE A 464 -17.97 16.97 -0.17
N GLN A 465 -18.38 18.10 0.40
CA GLN A 465 -17.52 18.83 1.31
C GLN A 465 -17.49 18.06 2.62
N MET A 466 -16.30 17.68 3.08
CA MET A 466 -16.16 17.11 4.42
C MET A 466 -16.43 18.23 5.43
N SER A 467 -17.66 18.34 5.92
CA SER A 467 -17.98 19.15 7.09
C SER A 467 -17.45 18.46 8.34
N LEU A 468 -16.83 19.23 9.23
CA LEU A 468 -16.54 18.83 10.60
C LEU A 468 -17.87 18.56 11.32
N PRO A 469 -18.18 17.33 11.77
CA PRO A 469 -19.38 17.11 12.56
C PRO A 469 -19.10 17.52 14.01
N GLN A 470 -19.64 18.67 14.42
CA GLN A 470 -19.90 18.97 15.82
C GLN A 470 -21.30 18.48 16.16
N GLU A 471 -21.40 17.31 16.81
CA GLU A 471 -22.38 17.00 17.86
C GLU A 471 -22.00 15.64 18.49
N HIS A 472 -21.71 15.64 19.79
CA HIS A 472 -21.28 14.44 20.53
C HIS A 472 -22.48 13.52 20.78
N SER A 473 -22.58 12.44 20.01
CA SER A 473 -23.48 11.32 20.31
C SER A 473 -22.83 10.38 21.32
N ASP A 474 -23.53 10.09 22.43
CA ASP A 474 -23.07 9.18 23.49
C ASP A 474 -22.89 7.72 23.03
N VAL A 475 -23.59 7.32 21.97
CA VAL A 475 -23.57 5.96 21.42
C VAL A 475 -23.43 6.02 19.90
N VAL A 476 -22.44 5.31 19.36
CA VAL A 476 -22.24 5.15 17.92
C VAL A 476 -22.54 3.71 17.51
N VAL A 477 -23.34 3.54 16.46
CA VAL A 477 -23.70 2.23 15.91
C VAL A 477 -23.12 2.11 14.51
N ILE A 478 -22.36 1.04 14.30
CA ILE A 478 -21.75 0.67 13.03
C ILE A 478 -22.43 -0.62 12.59
N ASP A 479 -23.43 -0.48 11.72
CA ASP A 479 -24.22 -1.58 11.18
C ASP A 479 -24.00 -1.76 9.66
N ASP A 480 -24.39 -2.91 9.11
CA ASP A 480 -24.20 -3.23 7.70
C ASP A 480 -24.99 -2.31 6.74
N ALA A 481 -26.03 -1.62 7.21
CA ALA A 481 -26.78 -0.65 6.42
C ALA A 481 -26.02 0.69 6.34
N TYR A 482 -25.46 1.14 7.45
CA TYR A 482 -24.57 2.29 7.57
C TYR A 482 -23.30 2.10 6.73
N LEU A 483 -22.80 0.86 6.61
CA LEU A 483 -21.70 0.52 5.71
C LEU A 483 -22.05 0.66 4.22
N ARG A 484 -23.31 0.42 3.83
CA ARG A 484 -23.75 0.65 2.44
C ARG A 484 -23.80 2.13 2.08
N GLU A 485 -24.05 3.00 3.04
CA GLU A 485 -24.13 4.45 2.83
C GLU A 485 -22.76 5.15 2.91
N ASN A 486 -21.88 4.75 3.85
CA ASN A 486 -20.61 5.44 4.13
C ASN A 486 -19.34 4.66 3.74
N GLY A 487 -19.47 3.39 3.34
CA GLY A 487 -18.42 2.63 2.63
C GLY A 487 -17.12 2.29 3.40
N TYR A 488 -16.97 2.71 4.67
CA TYR A 488 -15.75 2.51 5.47
C TYR A 488 -16.02 2.30 6.97
N ALA A 489 -16.26 1.04 7.35
CA ALA A 489 -16.48 0.62 8.73
C ALA A 489 -15.34 1.01 9.69
N VAL A 490 -14.10 0.88 9.20
CA VAL A 490 -12.88 1.13 9.98
C VAL A 490 -12.71 2.61 10.33
N ALA A 491 -12.94 3.51 9.36
CA ALA A 491 -12.77 4.95 9.57
C ALA A 491 -13.80 5.51 10.57
N VAL A 492 -15.02 4.96 10.55
CA VAL A 492 -16.09 5.34 11.47
C VAL A 492 -15.77 4.86 12.88
N LEU A 493 -15.26 3.63 13.00
CA LEU A 493 -14.78 3.10 14.27
C LEU A 493 -13.62 3.95 14.82
N GLU A 494 -12.62 4.26 13.98
CA GLU A 494 -11.49 5.12 14.36
C GLU A 494 -11.97 6.50 14.86
N LYS A 495 -12.92 7.11 14.15
CA LYS A 495 -13.54 8.37 14.54
C LYS A 495 -14.24 8.25 15.90
N ALA A 496 -15.07 7.23 16.09
CA ALA A 496 -15.80 7.01 17.35
C ALA A 496 -14.84 6.76 18.54
N LEU A 497 -13.72 6.07 18.31
CA LEU A 497 -12.66 5.87 19.29
C LEU A 497 -11.94 7.19 19.64
N MET A 498 -11.73 8.08 18.66
CA MET A 498 -11.09 9.39 18.85
C MET A 498 -11.98 10.38 19.59
N GLU A 499 -13.28 10.38 19.28
CA GLU A 499 -14.29 11.20 19.96
C GLU A 499 -14.59 10.70 21.39
N LYS A 500 -13.98 9.57 21.80
CA LYS A 500 -14.17 8.94 23.11
C LYS A 500 -15.64 8.67 23.41
N CYS A 501 -16.38 8.21 22.40
CA CYS A 501 -17.78 7.83 22.55
C CYS A 501 -17.93 6.82 23.68
N SER A 502 -18.95 7.00 24.52
CA SER A 502 -19.18 6.17 25.71
C SER A 502 -19.41 4.70 25.33
N TYR A 503 -20.16 4.47 24.25
CA TYR A 503 -20.39 3.14 23.69
C TYR A 503 -20.25 3.12 22.17
N ILE A 504 -19.63 2.06 21.65
CA ILE A 504 -19.53 1.79 20.21
C ILE A 504 -20.08 0.39 19.95
N VAL A 505 -21.10 0.29 19.12
CA VAL A 505 -21.75 -0.96 18.73
C VAL A 505 -21.28 -1.33 17.33
N ILE A 506 -20.66 -2.50 17.17
CA ILE A 506 -20.08 -2.96 15.90
C ILE A 506 -20.77 -4.26 15.50
N GLU A 507 -21.60 -4.22 14.46
CA GLU A 507 -22.22 -5.40 13.87
C GLU A 507 -21.30 -6.15 12.89
N PRO A 508 -20.52 -5.47 12.01
CA PRO A 508 -19.69 -6.18 11.04
C PRO A 508 -18.68 -7.11 11.73
N THR A 509 -18.90 -8.41 11.56
CA THR A 509 -18.20 -9.45 12.33
C THR A 509 -16.68 -9.40 12.19
N VAL A 510 -16.18 -9.07 10.99
CA VAL A 510 -14.73 -8.94 10.73
C VAL A 510 -14.12 -7.80 11.53
N LEU A 511 -14.76 -6.62 11.50
CA LEU A 511 -14.28 -5.43 12.22
C LEU A 511 -14.40 -5.60 13.74
N ALA A 512 -15.54 -6.14 14.19
CA ALA A 512 -15.80 -6.49 15.57
C ALA A 512 -14.73 -7.45 16.14
N ASN A 513 -14.36 -8.48 15.37
CA ASN A 513 -13.33 -9.44 15.76
C ASN A 513 -11.94 -8.81 15.80
N GLN A 514 -11.61 -7.88 14.90
CA GLN A 514 -10.33 -7.15 14.93
C GLN A 514 -10.21 -6.25 16.16
N ALA A 515 -11.24 -5.47 16.47
CA ALA A 515 -11.27 -4.62 17.66
C ALA A 515 -11.17 -5.46 18.95
N LYS A 516 -11.93 -6.56 19.02
CA LYS A 516 -11.87 -7.53 20.12
C LYS A 516 -10.49 -8.15 20.27
N CYS A 517 -9.83 -8.50 19.16
CA CYS A 517 -8.49 -9.06 19.17
C CYS A 517 -7.45 -8.06 19.70
N SER A 518 -7.48 -6.80 19.23
CA SER A 518 -6.60 -5.74 19.74
C SER A 518 -6.76 -5.55 21.26
N ILE A 519 -8.00 -5.47 21.75
CA ILE A 519 -8.29 -5.35 23.19
C ILE A 519 -7.81 -6.59 23.95
N SER A 520 -7.99 -7.79 23.40
CA SER A 520 -7.51 -9.04 24.00
C SER A 520 -5.99 -9.06 24.15
N ILE A 521 -5.24 -8.59 23.14
CA ILE A 521 -3.77 -8.50 23.16
C ILE A 521 -3.32 -7.53 24.27
N GLY A 522 -3.90 -6.34 24.34
CA GLY A 522 -3.62 -5.40 25.43
C GLY A 522 -3.90 -5.98 26.81
N ASN A 523 -5.04 -6.68 26.94
CA ASN A 523 -5.43 -7.36 28.15
C ASN A 523 -4.43 -8.44 28.56
N PHE A 524 -3.96 -9.23 27.60
CA PHE A 524 -2.94 -10.25 27.81
C PHE A 524 -1.60 -9.65 28.26
N LEU A 525 -1.11 -8.62 27.58
CA LEU A 525 0.15 -7.94 27.93
C LEU A 525 0.10 -7.35 29.34
N HIS A 526 -1.01 -6.68 29.68
CA HIS A 526 -1.22 -6.11 31.01
C HIS A 526 -1.23 -7.19 32.09
N ARG A 527 -2.07 -8.22 31.94
CA ARG A 527 -2.21 -9.30 32.92
C ARG A 527 -0.90 -10.05 33.12
N THR A 528 -0.19 -10.34 32.02
CA THR A 528 1.11 -11.02 32.06
C THR A 528 2.13 -10.18 32.84
N ALA A 529 2.22 -8.87 32.57
CA ALA A 529 3.13 -7.99 33.32
C ALA A 529 2.80 -7.95 34.82
N VAL A 530 1.53 -7.80 35.18
CA VAL A 530 1.07 -7.72 36.58
C VAL A 530 1.27 -9.04 37.31
N LEU A 531 0.83 -10.17 36.73
CA LEU A 531 0.90 -11.49 37.36
C LEU A 531 2.35 -11.93 37.55
N LEU A 532 3.18 -11.81 36.51
CA LEU A 532 4.58 -12.20 36.60
C LEU A 532 5.40 -11.23 37.47
N GLY A 533 5.09 -9.94 37.46
CA GLY A 533 5.70 -8.96 38.37
C GLY A 533 5.38 -9.26 39.83
N SER A 534 4.12 -9.57 40.14
CA SER A 534 3.69 -9.96 41.49
C SER A 534 4.29 -11.31 41.91
N ALA A 535 4.28 -12.30 41.01
CA ALA A 535 4.89 -13.60 41.25
C ALA A 535 6.40 -13.48 41.51
N THR A 536 7.10 -12.58 40.81
CA THR A 536 8.52 -12.30 41.03
C THR A 536 8.77 -11.87 42.49
N VAL A 537 7.97 -10.95 43.03
CA VAL A 537 8.10 -10.52 44.44
C VAL A 537 7.91 -11.69 45.40
N ILE A 538 6.91 -12.55 45.16
CA ILE A 538 6.65 -13.74 45.99
C ILE A 538 7.81 -14.74 45.91
N ILE A 539 8.27 -15.09 44.70
CA ILE A 539 9.34 -16.06 44.49
C ILE A 539 10.64 -15.58 45.14
N VAL A 540 10.97 -14.30 45.03
CA VAL A 540 12.15 -13.71 45.67
C VAL A 540 12.10 -13.81 47.20
N CYS A 541 10.90 -13.70 47.80
CA CYS A 541 10.71 -13.81 49.25
C CYS A 541 10.77 -15.25 49.77
N TYR A 542 10.10 -16.19 49.09
CA TYR A 542 9.96 -17.57 49.58
C TYR A 542 11.00 -18.55 49.02
N PHE A 543 11.55 -18.28 47.84
CA PHE A 543 12.51 -19.15 47.13
C PHE A 543 13.73 -18.35 46.61
N PRO A 544 14.52 -17.73 47.51
CA PRO A 544 15.61 -16.83 47.12
C PRO A 544 16.75 -17.51 46.34
N ASN A 545 16.92 -18.84 46.51
CA ASN A 545 18.02 -19.62 45.94
C ASN A 545 17.84 -19.97 44.44
N LEU A 546 16.79 -19.45 43.77
CA LEU A 546 16.48 -19.75 42.36
C LEU A 546 16.60 -18.50 41.46
N PRO A 547 17.83 -17.99 41.21
CA PRO A 547 18.04 -16.73 40.49
C PRO A 547 17.52 -16.72 39.05
N ILE A 548 17.57 -17.87 38.39
CA ILE A 548 17.06 -18.02 37.03
C ILE A 548 15.53 -17.87 37.01
N VAL A 549 14.83 -18.38 38.04
CA VAL A 549 13.37 -18.38 38.06
C VAL A 549 12.83 -16.98 38.31
N TRP A 550 13.29 -16.28 39.37
CA TRP A 550 12.83 -14.91 39.59
C TRP A 550 13.37 -13.92 38.56
N GLY A 551 14.54 -14.18 37.96
CA GLY A 551 15.10 -13.34 36.90
C GLY A 551 14.28 -13.41 35.61
N THR A 552 13.87 -14.62 35.20
CA THR A 552 13.04 -14.83 34.00
C THR A 552 11.62 -14.30 34.17
N THR A 553 11.00 -14.45 35.34
CA THR A 553 9.68 -13.87 35.61
C THR A 553 9.72 -12.34 35.66
N CYS A 554 10.80 -11.75 36.19
CA CYS A 554 11.00 -10.30 36.16
C CYS A 554 11.21 -9.79 34.73
N GLY A 555 12.10 -10.44 33.95
CA GLY A 555 12.40 -10.05 32.58
C GLY A 555 11.17 -10.11 31.66
N THR A 556 10.38 -11.17 31.76
CA THR A 556 9.12 -11.32 31.00
C THR A 556 8.07 -10.28 31.39
N SER A 557 7.97 -9.93 32.69
CA SER A 557 7.11 -8.86 33.18
C SER A 557 7.52 -7.49 32.61
N VAL A 558 8.81 -7.17 32.62
CA VAL A 558 9.37 -5.92 32.06
C VAL A 558 9.14 -5.83 30.56
N VAL A 559 9.42 -6.90 29.80
CA VAL A 559 9.20 -6.94 28.34
C VAL A 559 7.72 -6.76 28.02
N SER A 560 6.82 -7.44 28.74
CA SER A 560 5.37 -7.29 28.55
C SER A 560 4.88 -5.88 28.88
N CYS A 561 5.45 -5.23 29.91
CA CYS A 561 5.19 -3.83 30.24
C CYS A 561 5.68 -2.89 29.14
N ALA A 562 6.89 -3.10 28.61
CA ALA A 562 7.45 -2.31 27.53
C ALA A 562 6.61 -2.42 26.24
N LEU A 563 6.20 -3.63 25.86
CA LEU A 563 5.32 -3.85 24.71
C LEU A 563 3.94 -3.19 24.89
N TYR A 564 3.40 -3.22 26.11
CA TYR A 564 2.17 -2.51 26.45
C TYR A 564 2.33 -0.99 26.30
N TRP A 565 3.38 -0.39 26.89
CA TRP A 565 3.59 1.06 26.86
C TRP A 565 3.99 1.59 25.48
N CYS A 566 4.92 0.91 24.81
CA CYS A 566 5.44 1.36 23.53
C CYS A 566 4.50 1.05 22.36
N GLY A 567 3.74 -0.05 22.44
CA GLY A 567 2.79 -0.48 21.42
C GLY A 567 1.35 -0.11 21.75
N TRP A 568 0.71 -0.92 22.60
CA TRP A 568 -0.75 -0.91 22.75
C TRP A 568 -1.31 0.36 23.42
N SER A 569 -0.63 0.94 24.41
CA SER A 569 -1.13 2.10 25.17
C SER A 569 -1.22 3.41 24.37
N ARG A 570 -0.75 3.39 23.12
CA ARG A 570 -0.86 4.48 22.15
C ARG A 570 -2.04 4.29 21.18
N ASP A 571 -2.64 3.11 21.16
CA ASP A 571 -3.83 2.80 20.36
C ASP A 571 -5.07 3.44 21.02
N PRO A 572 -5.94 4.14 20.28
CA PRO A 572 -7.24 4.60 20.79
C PRO A 572 -8.10 3.48 21.40
N CYS A 573 -8.01 2.25 20.88
CA CYS A 573 -8.67 1.06 21.44
C CYS A 573 -8.23 0.75 22.87
N SER A 574 -7.09 1.28 23.34
CA SER A 574 -6.62 1.06 24.71
C SER A 574 -7.59 1.59 25.77
N HIS A 575 -8.37 2.60 25.40
CA HIS A 575 -9.40 3.20 26.24
C HIS A 575 -10.74 2.47 26.18
N TYR A 576 -10.81 1.27 25.60
CA TYR A 576 -12.05 0.53 25.42
C TYR A 576 -11.94 -0.89 25.95
N GLN A 577 -13.06 -1.43 26.43
CA GLN A 577 -13.21 -2.82 26.80
C GLN A 577 -14.47 -3.40 26.16
N VAL A 578 -14.44 -4.69 25.85
CA VAL A 578 -15.62 -5.40 25.34
C VAL A 578 -16.61 -5.55 26.48
N GLU A 579 -17.83 -5.04 26.30
CA GLU A 579 -18.90 -5.18 27.27
C GLU A 579 -19.49 -6.59 27.19
N THR A 580 -19.46 -7.30 28.31
CA THR A 580 -19.97 -8.68 28.42
C THR A 580 -21.16 -8.80 29.36
N ASP A 581 -21.53 -7.72 30.05
CA ASP A 581 -22.64 -7.70 31.00
C ASP A 581 -23.99 -7.71 30.28
N LYS A 582 -24.68 -8.85 30.35
CA LYS A 582 -25.95 -9.07 29.66
C LYS A 582 -27.04 -8.09 30.09
N GLN A 583 -27.09 -7.71 31.38
CA GLN A 583 -28.13 -6.82 31.90
C GLN A 583 -27.98 -5.40 31.34
N LYS A 584 -26.76 -4.87 31.28
CA LYS A 584 -26.47 -3.54 30.71
C LYS A 584 -26.71 -3.48 29.20
N LEU A 585 -26.37 -4.57 28.51
CA LEU A 585 -26.64 -4.69 27.07
C LEU A 585 -28.15 -4.69 26.80
N GLU A 586 -28.94 -5.41 27.61
CA GLU A 586 -30.41 -5.41 27.52
C GLU A 586 -31.05 -4.05 27.79
N GLU A 587 -30.55 -3.29 28.76
CA GLU A 587 -30.99 -1.90 29.01
C GLU A 587 -30.65 -0.98 27.84
N MET A 588 -29.45 -1.10 27.27
CA MET A 588 -29.02 -0.32 26.11
C MET A 588 -29.83 -0.64 24.86
N TRP A 589 -30.12 -1.93 24.59
CA TRP A 589 -30.93 -2.35 23.45
C TRP A 589 -32.34 -1.77 23.52
N LYS A 590 -32.94 -1.72 24.71
CA LYS A 590 -34.26 -1.11 24.94
C LYS A 590 -34.25 0.42 24.79
N LYS A 591 -33.21 1.10 25.26
CA LYS A 591 -33.10 2.57 25.23
C LYS A 591 -32.87 3.12 23.82
N ASN A 592 -32.11 2.41 22.99
CA ASN A 592 -31.64 2.88 21.68
C ASN A 592 -32.31 2.16 20.49
N SER A 593 -33.33 1.34 20.71
CA SER A 593 -34.03 0.57 19.65
C SER A 593 -33.11 -0.29 18.78
N LEU A 594 -32.09 -0.93 19.39
CA LEU A 594 -31.03 -1.68 18.69
C LEU A 594 -31.29 -3.19 18.61
N SER A 595 -32.52 -3.63 18.81
CA SER A 595 -32.92 -5.05 18.83
C SER A 595 -32.86 -5.74 17.47
N PHE A 596 -32.57 -5.01 16.39
CA PHE A 596 -32.49 -5.52 15.02
C PHE A 596 -31.10 -6.05 14.63
N LEU A 597 -30.05 -5.75 15.41
CA LEU A 597 -28.66 -6.10 15.08
C LEU A 597 -28.34 -7.56 15.39
N ILE A 598 -27.62 -8.24 14.48
CA ILE A 598 -27.30 -9.66 14.61
C ILE A 598 -25.91 -9.84 15.26
N ASN A 599 -25.88 -10.27 16.52
CA ASN A 599 -24.64 -10.53 17.29
C ASN A 599 -23.60 -9.39 17.31
N PRO A 600 -23.97 -8.15 17.68
CA PRO A 600 -23.02 -7.04 17.69
C PRO A 600 -22.00 -7.18 18.83
N VAL A 601 -20.78 -6.68 18.60
CA VAL A 601 -19.78 -6.46 19.66
C VAL A 601 -19.91 -5.03 20.15
N VAL A 602 -20.05 -4.87 21.47
CA VAL A 602 -20.16 -3.55 22.11
C VAL A 602 -18.85 -3.23 22.82
N LEU A 603 -18.27 -2.08 22.47
CA LEU A 603 -17.12 -1.51 23.14
C LEU A 603 -17.60 -0.41 24.10
N ARG A 604 -17.17 -0.49 25.36
CA ARG A 604 -17.41 0.54 26.36
C ARG A 604 -16.12 1.33 26.61
N TYR A 605 -16.22 2.65 26.65
CA TYR A 605 -15.11 3.51 27.02
C TYR A 605 -14.75 3.30 28.50
N GLN A 606 -13.48 2.99 28.76
CA GLN A 606 -12.90 2.85 30.08
C GLN A 606 -11.50 3.47 30.07
N ASN A 607 -11.29 4.50 30.88
CA ASN A 607 -10.01 5.18 30.96
C ASN A 607 -8.89 4.21 31.40
N ASP A 608 -7.87 4.03 30.55
CA ASP A 608 -6.75 3.11 30.78
C ASP A 608 -5.68 3.64 31.75
N ARG A 609 -5.71 4.94 32.08
CA ARG A 609 -4.74 5.56 33.01
C ARG A 609 -4.52 4.80 34.34
N PRO A 610 -5.56 4.46 35.13
CA PRO A 610 -5.37 3.72 36.39
C PRO A 610 -4.75 2.34 36.20
N ARG A 611 -5.07 1.69 35.08
CA ARG A 611 -4.55 0.37 34.75
C ARG A 611 -3.06 0.43 34.42
N ARG A 612 -2.65 1.45 33.66
CA ARG A 612 -1.24 1.75 33.35
C ARG A 612 -0.41 2.06 34.56
N THR A 613 -0.92 2.92 35.45
CA THR A 613 -0.20 3.31 36.66
C THR A 613 -0.02 2.09 37.57
N PHE A 614 -1.06 1.28 37.75
CA PHE A 614 -0.99 0.05 38.54
C PHE A 614 0.05 -0.95 38.00
N GLN A 615 0.02 -1.21 36.69
CA GLN A 615 1.00 -2.09 36.04
C GLN A 615 2.44 -1.58 36.22
N MET A 616 2.65 -0.28 36.02
CA MET A 616 3.98 0.34 36.15
C MET A 616 4.50 0.22 37.59
N LEU A 617 3.64 0.46 38.59
CA LEU A 617 4.01 0.32 40.00
C LEU A 617 4.47 -1.09 40.34
N ILE A 618 3.76 -2.12 39.87
CA ILE A 618 4.14 -3.53 40.11
C ILE A 618 5.47 -3.88 39.43
N VAL A 619 5.68 -3.44 38.20
CA VAL A 619 6.91 -3.73 37.44
C VAL A 619 8.11 -3.01 38.07
N VAL A 620 7.94 -1.75 38.48
CA VAL A 620 8.99 -1.00 39.18
C VAL A 620 9.31 -1.64 40.54
N ALA A 621 8.29 -2.02 41.32
CA ALA A 621 8.48 -2.67 42.61
C ALA A 621 9.23 -4.00 42.47
N SER A 622 8.80 -4.87 41.55
CA SER A 622 9.44 -6.18 41.31
C SER A 622 10.88 -6.04 40.80
N THR A 623 11.12 -5.12 39.86
CA THR A 623 12.49 -4.85 39.35
C THR A 623 13.40 -4.33 40.45
N THR A 624 12.92 -3.41 41.29
CA THR A 624 13.69 -2.87 42.42
C THR A 624 14.04 -3.98 43.41
N PHE A 625 13.10 -4.87 43.73
CA PHE A 625 13.32 -6.00 44.63
C PHE A 625 14.38 -6.99 44.10
N VAL A 626 14.33 -7.28 42.79
CA VAL A 626 15.31 -8.12 42.12
C VAL A 626 16.70 -7.48 42.13
N VAL A 627 16.80 -6.20 41.78
CA VAL A 627 18.06 -5.45 41.77
C VAL A 627 18.70 -5.42 43.17
N LEU A 628 17.91 -5.11 44.21
CA LEU A 628 18.39 -5.10 45.59
C LEU A 628 18.87 -6.47 46.06
N LYS A 629 18.26 -7.56 45.59
CA LYS A 629 18.70 -8.93 45.91
C LYS A 629 19.98 -9.30 45.16
N CYS A 630 20.13 -8.91 43.89
CA CYS A 630 21.38 -9.07 43.17
C CYS A 630 22.53 -8.33 43.85
N PHE A 631 22.31 -7.09 44.33
CA PHE A 631 23.31 -6.32 45.07
C PHE A 631 23.68 -6.91 46.43
N LYS A 632 22.84 -7.74 47.05
CA LYS A 632 23.15 -8.47 48.29
C LYS A 632 23.83 -9.82 48.05
N LEU A 633 23.82 -10.31 46.81
CA LEU A 633 24.45 -11.56 46.39
C LEU A 633 25.84 -11.34 45.79
N LEU A 634 26.12 -10.12 45.30
CA LEU A 634 27.45 -9.57 45.02
C LEU A 634 28.12 -9.13 46.32
#